data_AF-A0A948FZQ1-F1
#
_entry.id   AF-A0A948FZQ1-F1
#
_cell.length_a   1.000
_cell.length_b   1.000
_cell.length_c   1.000
_cell.angle_alpha   90.00
_cell.angle_beta   90.00
_cell.angle_gamma   90.00
#
_symmetry.space_group_name_H-M   'P 1'
#
loop_
_entity.id
_entity.type
_entity.pdbx_description
1 polymer ?
#
loop_
_entity_poly.entity_id
_entity_poly.type
_entity_poly.pdbx_seq_one_letter_code
_entity_poly.pdbx_strand_id
1 'polypeptide(L)'
;MRFKYFKKMIDPIIAVIFFIICDRFLKSLALINAPISQQNILGDIFQFNLAKNYNIAFSLPLSGYFLKLILVIIILGLTYCFIILCINNKYNHAGWLLFVIFGATSNLVDRIKYGYVIDYFDLKYFTVFNLADVLIIIGIVGLFYLSKKDYPE
;
A
#
# COMPACT_ATOMS: atom_id res chain seq x y z
N MET A 1 31.58 6.36 -7.69
CA MET A 1 30.81 6.10 -6.44
C MET A 1 29.30 6.04 -6.63
N ARG A 2 28.63 7.00 -7.31
CA ARG A 2 27.15 7.03 -7.52
C ARG A 2 26.52 5.73 -8.08
N PHE A 3 27.23 5.02 -8.97
CA PHE A 3 26.72 3.81 -9.63
C PHE A 3 26.47 2.61 -8.69
N LYS A 4 27.28 2.45 -7.63
CA LYS A 4 27.14 1.35 -6.66
C LYS A 4 25.90 1.53 -5.78
N TYR A 5 25.48 2.78 -5.58
CA TYR A 5 24.36 3.13 -4.74
C TYR A 5 23.02 3.12 -5.48
N PHE A 6 23.00 3.50 -6.77
CA PHE A 6 21.82 3.33 -7.63
C PHE A 6 21.37 1.87 -7.71
N LYS A 7 22.31 0.91 -7.75
CA LYS A 7 21.99 -0.53 -7.70
C LYS A 7 21.14 -0.93 -6.49
N LYS A 8 21.29 -0.27 -5.34
CA LYS A 8 20.48 -0.56 -4.14
C LYS A 8 19.01 -0.17 -4.28
N MET A 9 18.69 0.69 -5.25
CA MET A 9 17.31 1.06 -5.55
C MET A 9 16.66 0.23 -6.65
N ILE A 10 17.45 -0.51 -7.44
CA ILE A 10 16.92 -1.33 -8.54
C ILE A 10 15.96 -2.39 -7.99
N ASP A 11 16.38 -3.14 -6.97
CA ASP A 11 15.57 -4.20 -6.39
C ASP A 11 14.24 -3.70 -5.81
N PRO A 12 14.19 -2.66 -4.94
CA PRO A 12 12.91 -2.17 -4.43
C PRO A 12 12.05 -1.55 -5.53
N ILE A 13 12.63 -0.90 -6.55
CA ILE A 13 11.85 -0.38 -7.69
C ILE A 13 11.20 -1.53 -8.47
N ILE A 14 11.96 -2.58 -8.80
CA ILE A 14 11.44 -3.76 -9.51
C ILE A 14 10.33 -4.42 -8.67
N ALA A 15 10.58 -4.65 -7.39
CA ALA A 15 9.61 -5.27 -6.49
C ALA A 15 8.31 -4.46 -6.43
N VAL A 16 8.42 -3.15 -6.26
CA VAL A 16 7.26 -2.25 -6.23
C VAL A 16 6.50 -2.25 -7.56
N ILE A 17 7.18 -2.19 -8.71
CA ILE A 17 6.51 -2.28 -10.01
C ILE A 17 5.74 -3.59 -10.14
N PHE A 18 6.37 -4.71 -9.77
CA PHE A 18 5.71 -6.01 -9.75
C PHE A 18 4.46 -5.99 -8.86
N PHE A 19 4.57 -5.50 -7.62
CA PHE A 19 3.43 -5.46 -6.70
C PHE A 19 2.32 -4.50 -7.13
N ILE A 20 2.62 -3.40 -7.82
CA ILE A 20 1.61 -2.53 -8.43
C ILE A 20 0.82 -3.31 -9.48
N ILE A 21 1.51 -4.03 -10.36
CA ILE A 21 0.86 -4.83 -11.40
C ILE A 21 -0.05 -5.89 -10.75
N CYS A 22 0.46 -6.60 -9.74
CA CYS A 22 -0.32 -7.58 -8.99
C CYS A 22 -1.53 -6.94 -8.29
N ASP A 23 -1.37 -5.78 -7.65
CA ASP A 23 -2.47 -5.11 -6.94
C ASP A 23 -3.56 -4.65 -7.91
N ARG A 24 -3.19 -4.04 -9.04
CA ARG A 24 -4.15 -3.64 -10.08
C ARG A 24 -4.87 -4.84 -10.67
N PHE A 25 -4.16 -5.94 -10.89
CA PHE A 25 -4.73 -7.20 -11.36
C PHE A 25 -5.74 -7.78 -10.36
N LEU A 26 -5.37 -7.92 -9.09
CA LEU A 26 -6.26 -8.43 -8.04
C LEU A 26 -7.49 -7.55 -7.83
N LYS A 27 -7.34 -6.23 -7.85
CA LYS A 27 -8.48 -5.29 -7.79
C LYS A 27 -9.41 -5.43 -9.00
N SER A 28 -8.84 -5.62 -10.19
CA SER A 28 -9.63 -5.90 -11.39
C SER A 28 -10.39 -7.22 -11.27
N LEU A 29 -9.74 -8.28 -10.78
CA LEU A 29 -10.39 -9.57 -10.54
C LEU A 29 -11.54 -9.44 -9.53
N ALA A 30 -11.32 -8.73 -8.42
CA ALA A 30 -12.35 -8.51 -7.40
C ALA A 30 -13.58 -7.78 -7.98
N LEU A 31 -13.36 -6.75 -8.80
CA LEU A 31 -14.46 -6.03 -9.47
C LEU A 31 -15.23 -6.91 -10.46
N ILE A 32 -14.53 -7.74 -11.25
CA ILE A 32 -15.15 -8.64 -12.24
C ILE A 32 -15.94 -9.75 -11.54
N ASN A 33 -15.42 -10.27 -10.43
CA ASN A 33 -16.04 -11.37 -9.70
C ASN A 33 -17.15 -10.92 -8.74
N ALA A 34 -17.32 -9.61 -8.52
CA ALA A 34 -18.33 -9.06 -7.62
C ALA A 34 -19.79 -9.53 -7.86
N PRO A 35 -20.26 -9.79 -9.10
CA PRO A 35 -21.60 -10.34 -9.34
C PRO A 35 -21.72 -11.84 -9.03
N ILE A 36 -20.60 -12.53 -8.85
CA ILE A 36 -20.52 -13.97 -8.62
C ILE A 36 -20.59 -14.20 -7.11
N SER A 37 -21.29 -15.26 -6.68
CA SER A 37 -21.37 -15.69 -5.27
C SER A 37 -19.99 -15.78 -4.60
N GLN A 38 -19.96 -15.67 -3.25
CA GLN A 38 -18.74 -15.65 -2.45
C GLN A 38 -17.68 -16.68 -2.93
N GLN A 39 -16.48 -16.19 -3.24
CA GLN A 39 -15.38 -17.05 -3.66
C GLN A 39 -14.60 -17.51 -2.44
N ASN A 40 -15.00 -18.65 -1.90
CA ASN A 40 -14.33 -19.30 -0.78
C ASN A 40 -13.00 -19.90 -1.27
N ILE A 41 -11.88 -19.27 -0.92
CA ILE A 41 -10.54 -19.83 -1.19
C ILE A 41 -10.27 -20.98 -0.23
N LEU A 42 -10.56 -20.79 1.06
CA LEU A 42 -10.34 -21.77 2.11
C LEU A 42 -11.55 -21.82 3.06
N GLY A 43 -12.61 -22.49 2.61
CA GLY A 43 -13.88 -22.56 3.34
C GLY A 43 -14.36 -21.16 3.73
N ASP A 44 -14.86 -21.03 4.96
CA ASP A 44 -15.31 -19.74 5.48
C ASP A 44 -14.18 -18.89 6.08
N ILE A 45 -12.94 -19.38 6.11
CA ILE A 45 -11.82 -18.73 6.81
C ILE A 45 -11.16 -17.68 5.93
N PHE A 46 -11.02 -17.97 4.63
CA PHE A 46 -10.40 -17.06 3.68
C PHE A 46 -11.18 -17.02 2.38
N GLN A 47 -11.65 -15.84 2.01
CA GLN A 47 -12.48 -15.60 0.86
C GLN A 47 -11.91 -14.46 0.01
N PHE A 48 -12.22 -14.49 -1.28
CA PHE A 48 -11.85 -13.44 -2.23
C PHE A 48 -13.11 -12.72 -2.71
N ASN A 49 -13.54 -11.72 -1.95
CA ASN A 49 -14.81 -11.02 -2.19
C ASN A 49 -14.61 -9.52 -2.22
N LEU A 50 -15.23 -8.84 -3.18
CA LEU A 50 -15.20 -7.38 -3.23
C LEU A 50 -15.83 -6.79 -1.96
N ALA A 51 -15.02 -6.10 -1.17
CA ALA A 51 -15.46 -5.21 -0.11
C ALA A 51 -15.17 -3.75 -0.51
N LYS A 52 -16.21 -2.92 -0.51
CA LYS A 52 -16.09 -1.50 -0.86
C LYS A 52 -15.81 -0.68 0.40
N ASN A 53 -14.58 -0.20 0.53
CA ASN A 53 -14.17 0.52 1.73
C ASN A 53 -14.23 2.04 1.54
N TYR A 54 -15.29 2.64 2.05
CA TYR A 54 -15.55 4.09 1.95
C TYR A 54 -14.85 4.91 3.04
N ASN A 55 -14.44 4.27 4.13
CA ASN A 55 -13.96 4.94 5.33
C ASN A 55 -12.44 4.76 5.51
N ILE A 56 -11.89 5.44 6.52
CA ILE A 56 -10.61 5.07 7.14
C ILE A 56 -10.93 4.10 8.29
N ALA A 57 -9.94 3.34 8.76
CA ALA A 57 -10.02 2.63 10.03
C ALA A 57 -10.58 3.54 11.16
N PHE A 58 -11.30 2.94 12.12
CA PHE A 58 -11.89 3.60 13.31
C PHE A 58 -13.12 4.51 13.08
N SER A 59 -13.89 4.32 12.00
CA SER A 59 -15.15 5.05 11.79
C SER A 59 -15.00 6.57 11.83
N LEU A 60 -13.80 7.08 11.55
CA LEU A 60 -13.56 8.51 11.45
C LEU A 60 -14.46 9.04 10.32
N PRO A 61 -15.25 10.11 10.54
CA PRO A 61 -16.17 10.67 9.55
C PRO A 61 -15.44 11.42 8.42
N LEU A 62 -14.21 11.02 8.13
CA LEU A 62 -13.39 11.53 7.04
C LEU A 62 -13.74 10.73 5.80
N SER A 63 -14.68 11.23 5.00
CA SER A 63 -15.07 10.64 3.72
C SER A 63 -15.07 11.70 2.62
N GLY A 64 -15.21 11.27 1.37
CA GLY A 64 -15.35 12.17 0.23
C GLY A 64 -14.10 13.00 -0.08
N TYR A 65 -14.28 14.27 -0.42
CA TYR A 65 -13.20 15.14 -0.93
C TYR A 65 -12.12 15.44 0.10
N PHE A 66 -12.50 15.68 1.36
CA PHE A 66 -11.54 15.97 2.43
C PHE A 66 -10.57 14.81 2.66
N LEU A 67 -11.07 13.57 2.68
CA LEU A 67 -10.23 12.38 2.79
C LEU A 67 -9.21 12.31 1.65
N LYS A 68 -9.66 12.50 0.40
CA LYS A 68 -8.79 12.48 -0.77
C LYS A 68 -7.69 13.55 -0.68
N LEU A 69 -8.04 14.77 -0.24
CA LEU A 69 -7.09 15.86 -0.07
C LEU A 69 -6.01 15.53 0.98
N ILE A 70 -6.43 15.03 2.14
CA ILE A 70 -5.50 14.63 3.21
C ILE A 70 -4.55 13.54 2.72
N LEU A 71 -5.07 12.52 2.04
CA LEU A 71 -4.25 11.43 1.48
C LEU A 71 -3.25 11.94 0.44
N VAL A 72 -3.63 12.87 -0.42
CA VAL A 72 -2.72 13.52 -1.38
C VAL A 72 -1.59 14.25 -0.63
N ILE A 73 -1.92 15.03 0.40
CA ILE A 73 -0.92 15.76 1.20
C ILE A 73 0.05 14.79 1.87
N ILE A 74 -0.45 13.69 2.46
CA ILE A 74 0.38 12.64 3.07
C ILE A 74 1.33 12.04 2.03
N ILE A 75 0.84 11.65 0.86
CA ILE A 75 1.67 11.05 -0.20
C ILE A 75 2.72 12.03 -0.71
N LEU A 76 2.39 13.32 -0.85
CA LEU A 76 3.36 14.36 -1.20
C LEU A 76 4.44 14.50 -0.13
N GLY A 77 4.06 14.50 1.15
CA GLY A 77 5.01 14.52 2.28
C GLY A 77 5.94 13.30 2.28
N LEU A 78 5.40 12.09 2.09
CA LEU A 78 6.20 10.87 1.98
C LEU A 78 7.14 10.91 0.76
N THR A 79 6.68 11.45 -0.37
CA THR A 79 7.49 11.61 -1.59
C THR A 79 8.64 12.61 -1.34
N TYR A 80 8.37 13.71 -0.64
CA TYR A 80 9.40 14.64 -0.22
C TYR A 80 10.44 13.96 0.69
N CYS A 81 10.00 13.20 1.71
CA CYS A 81 10.89 12.42 2.56
C CYS A 81 11.73 11.42 1.76
N PHE A 82 11.14 10.74 0.77
CA PHE A 82 11.86 9.84 -0.13
C PHE A 82 12.99 10.56 -0.90
N ILE A 83 12.72 11.74 -1.44
CA ILE A 83 13.73 12.55 -2.13
C ILE A 83 14.88 12.90 -1.17
N ILE A 84 14.56 13.35 0.05
CA ILE A 84 15.57 13.68 1.07
C ILE A 84 16.42 12.45 1.45
N LEU A 85 15.80 11.27 1.60
CA LEU A 85 16.54 10.03 1.86
C LEU A 85 17.49 9.67 0.72
N CYS A 86 17.05 9.83 -0.53
CA CYS A 86 17.89 9.59 -1.71
C CYS A 86 19.07 10.58 -1.81
N ILE A 87 18.84 11.87 -1.53
CA ILE A 87 19.90 12.90 -1.48
C ILE A 87 20.94 12.56 -0.41
N ASN A 88 20.49 12.10 0.76
CA ASN A 88 21.34 11.71 1.88
C ASN A 88 21.92 10.28 1.75
N ASN A 89 21.81 9.65 0.57
CA ASN A 89 22.29 8.30 0.29
C ASN A 89 21.71 7.19 1.20
N LYS A 90 20.56 7.44 1.86
CA LYS A 90 19.85 6.48 2.72
C LYS A 90 18.92 5.54 1.91
N TYR A 91 19.47 4.90 0.89
CA TYR A 91 18.71 4.13 -0.11
C TYR A 91 17.91 2.94 0.46
N ASN A 92 18.38 2.32 1.55
CA ASN A 92 17.63 1.23 2.19
C ASN A 92 16.32 1.76 2.80
N HIS A 93 16.36 2.93 3.46
CA HIS A 93 15.16 3.58 4.00
C HIS A 93 14.25 4.06 2.86
N ALA A 94 14.83 4.67 1.83
CA ALA A 94 14.09 5.10 0.64
C ALA A 94 13.37 3.92 -0.04
N GLY A 95 14.03 2.75 -0.11
CA GLY A 95 13.47 1.51 -0.64
C GLY A 95 12.20 1.08 0.09
N TRP A 96 12.24 0.99 1.43
CA TRP A 96 11.04 0.65 2.22
C TRP A 96 9.95 1.72 2.16
N LEU A 97 10.34 3.00 2.11
CA LEU A 97 9.40 4.11 1.96
C LEU A 97 8.65 4.06 0.62
N LEU A 98 9.28 3.54 -0.45
CA LEU A 98 8.57 3.32 -1.72
C LEU A 98 7.38 2.38 -1.54
N PHE A 99 7.50 1.27 -0.81
CA PHE A 99 6.37 0.35 -0.57
C PHE A 99 5.18 1.09 0.07
N VAL A 100 5.45 1.97 1.04
CA VAL A 100 4.41 2.79 1.70
C VAL A 100 3.78 3.77 0.71
N ILE A 101 4.60 4.52 -0.04
CA ILE A 101 4.13 5.50 -1.03
C ILE A 101 3.25 4.81 -2.08
N PHE A 102 3.69 3.68 -2.60
CA PHE A 102 2.97 2.97 -3.67
C PHE A 102 1.69 2.31 -3.17
N GLY A 103 1.70 1.70 -1.98
CA GLY A 103 0.47 1.19 -1.39
C GLY A 103 -0.56 2.31 -1.12
N ALA A 104 -0.12 3.43 -0.54
CA ALA A 104 -0.99 4.58 -0.31
C ALA A 104 -1.52 5.18 -1.62
N THR A 105 -0.67 5.30 -2.64
CA THR A 105 -1.05 5.82 -3.96
C THR A 105 -2.05 4.90 -4.65
N SER A 106 -1.83 3.58 -4.61
CA SER A 106 -2.75 2.57 -5.15
C SER A 106 -4.16 2.72 -4.57
N ASN A 107 -4.28 2.84 -3.24
CA ASN A 107 -5.56 3.06 -2.57
C ASN A 107 -6.17 4.43 -2.89
N LEU A 108 -5.36 5.49 -2.99
CA LEU A 108 -5.84 6.81 -3.39
C LEU A 108 -6.41 6.80 -4.82
N VAL A 109 -5.76 6.11 -5.77
CA VAL A 109 -6.26 5.95 -7.13
C VAL A 109 -7.65 5.32 -7.16
N ASP A 110 -7.90 4.32 -6.31
CA ASP A 110 -9.22 3.70 -6.21
C ASP A 110 -10.26 4.68 -5.69
N ARG A 111 -9.91 5.47 -4.65
CA ARG A 111 -10.80 6.51 -4.12
C ARG A 111 -11.13 7.59 -5.15
N ILE A 112 -10.18 7.96 -6.00
CA ILE A 112 -10.38 8.95 -7.06
C ILE A 112 -11.29 8.36 -8.16
N LYS A 113 -11.06 7.10 -8.57
CA LYS A 113 -11.76 6.48 -9.70
C LYS A 113 -13.14 5.91 -9.34
N TYR A 114 -13.27 5.29 -8.18
CA TYR A 114 -14.46 4.53 -7.78
C TYR A 114 -15.18 5.14 -6.55
N GLY A 115 -14.54 6.06 -5.83
CA GLY A 115 -15.09 6.66 -4.60
C GLY A 115 -14.84 5.84 -3.33
N TYR A 116 -14.20 4.67 -3.44
CA TYR A 116 -13.86 3.76 -2.34
C TYR A 116 -12.57 3.00 -2.66
N VAL A 117 -11.98 2.37 -1.64
CA VAL A 117 -10.88 1.41 -1.83
C VAL A 117 -11.47 0.03 -2.12
N ILE A 118 -10.87 -0.67 -3.08
CA ILE A 118 -11.24 -2.02 -3.48
C ILE A 118 -10.49 -3.01 -2.59
N ASP A 119 -11.17 -3.52 -1.57
CA ASP A 119 -10.66 -4.57 -0.69
C ASP A 119 -11.18 -5.94 -1.15
N TYR A 120 -10.40 -6.99 -0.94
CA TYR A 120 -10.72 -8.32 -1.49
C TYR A 120 -10.21 -9.52 -0.71
N PHE A 121 -9.20 -9.37 0.15
CA PHE A 121 -8.78 -10.44 1.05
C PHE A 121 -9.64 -10.42 2.30
N ASP A 122 -10.63 -11.31 2.32
CA ASP A 122 -11.58 -11.45 3.43
C ASP A 122 -11.15 -12.63 4.31
N LEU A 123 -10.56 -12.29 5.46
CA LEU A 123 -10.12 -13.24 6.47
C LEU A 123 -11.12 -13.22 7.63
N LYS A 124 -11.65 -14.40 7.97
CA LYS A 124 -12.62 -14.56 9.05
C LYS A 124 -12.05 -14.00 10.36
N TYR A 125 -12.83 -13.14 11.01
CA TYR A 125 -12.48 -12.41 12.24
C TYR A 125 -11.40 -11.34 12.10
N PHE A 126 -11.03 -10.96 10.88
CA PHE A 126 -10.12 -9.87 10.60
C PHE A 126 -10.78 -8.82 9.71
N THR A 127 -10.13 -7.67 9.54
CA THR A 127 -10.58 -6.68 8.56
C THR A 127 -10.35 -7.21 7.14
N VAL A 128 -11.23 -6.88 6.21
CA VAL A 128 -10.93 -7.08 4.79
C VAL A 128 -9.83 -6.10 4.39
N PHE A 129 -8.87 -6.54 3.60
CA PHE A 129 -7.76 -5.72 3.12
C PHE A 129 -7.41 -6.05 1.67
N ASN A 130 -6.45 -5.33 1.13
CA ASN A 130 -5.88 -5.59 -0.18
C ASN A 130 -4.35 -5.66 -0.14
N LEU A 131 -3.74 -5.99 -1.29
CA LEU A 131 -2.29 -6.06 -1.42
C LEU A 131 -1.61 -4.69 -1.13
N ALA A 132 -2.22 -3.57 -1.51
CA ALA A 132 -1.68 -2.25 -1.20
C ALA A 132 -1.56 -1.99 0.32
N ASP A 133 -2.49 -2.48 1.14
CA ASP A 133 -2.40 -2.41 2.60
C ASP A 133 -1.23 -3.25 3.13
N VAL A 134 -1.02 -4.44 2.54
CA VAL A 134 0.15 -5.28 2.86
C VAL A 134 1.45 -4.53 2.54
N LEU A 135 1.54 -3.86 1.38
CA LEU A 135 2.71 -3.06 1.02
C LEU A 135 2.99 -1.94 2.02
N ILE A 136 1.94 -1.26 2.49
CA ILE A 136 2.07 -0.22 3.52
C ILE A 136 2.64 -0.82 4.81
N ILE A 137 2.08 -1.94 5.28
CA ILE A 137 2.51 -2.59 6.53
C ILE A 137 3.96 -3.06 6.43
N ILE A 138 4.34 -3.79 5.37
CA ILE A 138 5.72 -4.27 5.23
C ILE A 138 6.72 -3.11 5.08
N GLY A 139 6.32 -2.02 4.40
CA GLY A 139 7.13 -0.81 4.28
C GLY A 139 7.39 -0.16 5.64
N ILE A 140 6.35 -0.02 6.47
CA ILE A 140 6.46 0.52 7.84
C ILE A 140 7.33 -0.38 8.72
N VAL A 141 7.11 -1.70 8.69
CA VAL A 141 7.91 -2.66 9.47
C VAL A 141 9.39 -2.62 9.05
N GLY A 142 9.67 -2.54 7.74
CA GLY A 142 11.02 -2.41 7.22
C GLY A 142 11.71 -1.11 7.65
N LEU A 143 10.99 0.02 7.63
CA LEU A 143 11.49 1.29 8.15
C LEU A 143 11.80 1.23 9.65
N PHE A 144 10.90 0.64 10.44
CA PHE A 144 11.09 0.49 11.89
C PHE A 144 12.31 -0.38 12.21
N TYR A 145 12.47 -1.50 11.51
CA TYR A 145 13.63 -2.38 11.67
C TYR A 145 14.95 -1.67 11.37
N LEU A 146 15.01 -0.86 10.30
CA LEU A 146 16.21 -0.06 10.00
C LEU A 146 16.46 1.04 11.04
N SER A 147 15.40 1.71 11.52
CA SER A 147 15.52 2.73 12.55
C SER A 147 16.15 2.16 13.84
N LYS A 148 15.72 0.98 14.27
CA LYS A 148 16.29 0.30 15.45
C LYS A 148 17.78 -0.06 15.27
N LYS A 149 18.17 -0.39 14.04
CA LYS A 149 19.56 -0.72 13.71
C LYS A 149 20.46 0.52 13.72
N ASP A 150 19.94 1.65 13.25
CA ASP A 150 20.67 2.92 13.21
C ASP A 150 20.81 3.55 14.61
N TYR A 151 19.88 3.26 15.53
CA TYR A 151 19.85 3.77 16.91
C TYR A 151 19.58 2.61 17.90
N PRO A 152 20.59 1.79 18.24
CA PRO A 152 20.43 0.77 19.28
C PRO A 152 20.24 1.44 20.65
N GLU A 153 19.28 0.93 21.41
CA GLU A 153 19.06 1.28 22.83
C GLU A 153 20.22 0.83 23.73
#